data_AF-A0A970N3L2-F1
#
_entry.id   AF-A0A970N3L2-F1
#
_cell.length_a   1.000
_cell.length_b   1.000
_cell.length_c   1.000
_cell.angle_alpha   90.00
_cell.angle_beta   90.00
_cell.angle_gamma   90.00
#
_symmetry.space_group_name_H-M   'P 1'
#
loop_
_entity.id
_entity.type
_entity.pdbx_description
1 polymer ?
#
loop_
_entity_poly.entity_id
_entity_poly.type
_entity_poly.pdbx_seq_one_letter_code
_entity_poly.pdbx_strand_id
1 'polypeptide(L)'
;MPPGLKISIIIVASLIGLYLLFFLLVLFVISTFKKRLGKRQLALHLILQQRKDIILNMYALARKEKIDFEKQLKSAIKKLQKDEERHIHEHDILLKLSQIEKLSLDLINFLKTQRSFKKKEEFILFQKELEELDELKRQHISIYNHDVEGYNYWVRFLTYRYLFVLFKVETKKRLE
;
A
#
# COMPACT_ATOMS: atom_id res chain seq x y z
N MET A 1 55.71 3.83 24.46
CA MET A 1 54.86 3.18 23.42
C MET A 1 55.51 3.39 22.07
N PRO A 2 55.82 2.33 21.31
CA PRO A 2 56.54 2.43 20.05
C PRO A 2 55.79 3.33 19.05
N PRO A 3 56.48 4.15 18.24
CA PRO A 3 55.83 5.04 17.27
C PRO A 3 54.95 4.28 16.27
N GLY A 4 55.39 3.09 15.83
CA GLY A 4 54.57 2.22 14.98
C GLY A 4 53.28 1.72 15.65
N LEU A 5 53.28 1.53 16.97
CA LEU A 5 52.12 1.09 17.74
C LEU A 5 51.09 2.23 17.91
N LYS A 6 51.55 3.48 18.04
CA LYS A 6 50.66 4.66 18.07
C LYS A 6 49.95 4.86 16.72
N ILE A 7 50.70 4.77 15.62
CA ILE A 7 50.16 4.93 14.26
C ILE A 7 49.12 3.86 13.95
N SER A 8 49.41 2.60 14.29
CA SER A 8 48.47 1.49 14.06
C SER A 8 47.17 1.63 14.87
N ILE A 9 47.23 2.10 16.12
CA ILE A 9 46.00 2.40 16.90
C ILE A 9 45.17 3.49 16.21
N ILE A 10 45.80 4.56 15.72
CA ILE A 10 45.09 5.65 15.03
C ILE A 10 44.39 5.13 13.77
N ILE A 11 45.07 4.29 12.98
CA ILE A 11 44.50 3.69 11.76
C ILE A 11 43.28 2.82 12.11
N VAL A 12 43.43 1.92 13.09
CA VAL A 12 42.33 1.04 13.52
C VAL A 12 41.16 1.85 14.06
N ALA A 13 41.42 2.86 14.90
CA ALA A 13 40.38 3.75 15.41
C ALA A 13 39.65 4.50 14.29
N SER A 14 40.38 4.96 13.28
CA SER A 14 39.80 5.64 12.11
C SER A 14 38.91 4.70 11.29
N LEU A 15 39.35 3.46 11.06
CA LEU A 15 38.56 2.44 10.36
C LEU A 15 37.27 2.09 11.12
N ILE A 16 37.35 1.94 12.45
CA ILE A 16 36.18 1.71 13.30
C ILE A 16 35.22 2.91 13.24
N GLY A 17 35.74 4.12 13.32
CA GLY A 17 34.94 5.35 13.19
C GLY A 17 34.21 5.42 11.85
N LEU A 18 34.90 5.13 10.74
CA LEU A 18 34.31 5.09 9.41
C LEU A 18 33.23 4.01 9.29
N TYR A 19 33.46 2.83 9.86
CA TYR A 19 32.49 1.73 9.91
C TYR A 19 31.21 2.14 10.65
N LEU A 20 31.34 2.75 11.83
CA LEU A 20 30.19 3.23 12.61
C LEU A 20 29.43 4.34 11.89
N LEU A 21 30.14 5.27 11.24
CA LEU A 21 29.53 6.35 10.47
C LEU A 21 28.72 5.80 9.28
N PHE A 22 29.26 4.81 8.57
CA PHE A 22 28.54 4.13 7.51
C PHE A 22 27.32 3.39 8.05
N PHE A 23 27.42 2.72 9.20
CA PHE A 23 26.28 2.05 9.83
C PHE A 23 25.13 3.03 10.15
N LEU A 24 25.44 4.21 10.69
CA LEU A 24 24.45 5.27 10.93
C LEU A 24 23.78 5.73 9.63
N LEU A 25 24.54 5.85 8.54
CA LEU A 25 24.00 6.17 7.22
C LEU A 25 23.01 5.10 6.77
N VAL A 26 23.35 3.81 6.91
CA VAL A 26 22.43 2.72 6.55
C VAL A 26 21.15 2.77 7.40
N LEU A 27 21.25 3.01 8.71
CA LEU A 27 20.08 3.17 9.57
C LEU A 27 19.18 4.34 9.12
N PHE A 28 19.79 5.46 8.75
CA PHE A 28 19.06 6.62 8.22
C PHE A 28 18.32 6.29 6.92
N VAL A 29 18.98 5.58 5.99
CA VAL A 29 18.38 5.13 4.74
C VAL A 29 17.21 4.16 4.99
N ILE A 30 17.40 3.17 5.86
CA ILE A 30 16.35 2.22 6.27
C ILE A 30 15.14 2.96 6.88
N SER A 31 15.39 3.91 7.78
CA SER A 31 14.34 4.74 8.40
C SER A 31 13.56 5.54 7.35
N THR A 32 14.26 6.09 6.35
CA THR A 32 13.65 6.83 5.24
C THR A 32 12.76 5.92 4.38
N PHE A 33 13.20 4.69 4.08
CA PHE A 33 12.36 3.70 3.40
C PHE A 33 11.13 3.32 4.23
N LYS A 34 11.27 3.05 5.55
CA LYS A 34 10.12 2.76 6.41
C LYS A 34 9.06 3.88 6.38
N LYS A 35 9.50 5.14 6.45
CA LYS A 35 8.59 6.30 6.34
C LYS A 35 7.89 6.36 4.98
N ARG A 36 8.62 6.11 3.89
CA ARG A 36 8.03 6.05 2.54
C ARG A 36 6.99 4.94 2.42
N LEU A 37 7.32 3.73 2.84
CA LEU A 37 6.40 2.58 2.83
C LEU A 37 5.12 2.89 3.62
N GLY A 38 5.23 3.47 4.81
CA GLY A 38 4.06 3.89 5.61
C GLY A 38 3.18 4.92 4.89
N LYS A 39 3.78 5.94 4.25
CA LYS A 39 3.03 6.91 3.44
C LYS A 39 2.31 6.25 2.26
N ARG A 40 2.92 5.27 1.61
CA ARG A 40 2.31 4.53 0.50
C ARG A 40 1.15 3.66 0.96
N GLN A 41 1.24 3.05 2.13
CA GLN A 41 0.13 2.30 2.73
C GLN A 41 -1.07 3.18 3.04
N LEU A 42 -0.83 4.37 3.61
CA LEU A 42 -1.88 5.35 3.83
C LEU A 42 -2.54 5.77 2.52
N ALA A 43 -1.76 5.98 1.45
CA ALA A 43 -2.32 6.29 0.14
C ALA A 43 -3.19 5.15 -0.43
N LEU A 44 -2.74 3.89 -0.32
CA LEU A 44 -3.54 2.73 -0.74
C LEU A 44 -4.82 2.59 0.08
N HIS A 45 -4.77 2.90 1.37
CA HIS A 45 -5.96 2.93 2.23
C HIS A 45 -6.95 4.03 1.83
N LEU A 46 -6.46 5.23 1.48
CA LEU A 46 -7.32 6.29 0.95
C LEU A 46 -7.98 5.89 -0.38
N ILE A 47 -7.24 5.23 -1.27
CA ILE A 47 -7.81 4.68 -2.52
C ILE A 47 -8.90 3.66 -2.23
N LEU A 48 -8.70 2.77 -1.25
CA LEU A 48 -9.71 1.79 -0.81
C LEU A 48 -11.00 2.48 -0.33
N GLN A 49 -10.86 3.50 0.51
CA GLN A 49 -11.98 4.29 1.04
C GLN A 49 -12.74 5.03 -0.05
N GLN A 50 -12.03 5.72 -0.95
CA GLN A 50 -12.65 6.40 -2.08
C GLN A 50 -13.42 5.42 -2.97
N ARG A 51 -12.84 4.25 -3.24
CA ARG A 51 -13.50 3.20 -4.02
C ARG A 51 -14.77 2.69 -3.34
N LYS A 52 -14.72 2.48 -2.03
CA LYS A 52 -15.89 2.11 -1.21
C LYS A 52 -16.99 3.16 -1.33
N ASP A 53 -16.65 4.43 -1.16
CA ASP A 53 -17.61 5.54 -1.22
C ASP A 53 -18.28 5.61 -2.60
N ILE A 54 -17.52 5.47 -3.69
CA ILE A 54 -18.06 5.43 -5.05
C ILE A 54 -19.05 4.28 -5.23
N ILE A 55 -18.71 3.07 -4.78
CA ILE A 55 -19.61 1.90 -4.85
C ILE A 55 -20.91 2.14 -4.08
N LEU A 56 -20.81 2.71 -2.88
CA LEU A 56 -21.99 3.01 -2.05
C LEU A 56 -22.86 4.10 -2.68
N ASN A 57 -22.26 5.13 -3.27
CA ASN A 57 -22.95 6.20 -3.98
C ASN A 57 -23.63 5.67 -5.25
N MET A 58 -22.95 4.84 -6.04
CA MET A 58 -23.53 4.15 -7.19
C MET A 58 -24.73 3.29 -6.78
N TYR A 59 -24.60 2.52 -5.69
CA TYR A 59 -25.70 1.71 -5.17
C TYR A 59 -26.89 2.56 -4.72
N ALA A 60 -26.64 3.66 -4.02
CA ALA A 60 -27.67 4.58 -3.57
C ALA A 60 -28.40 5.23 -4.76
N LEU A 61 -27.66 5.64 -5.79
CA LEU A 61 -28.23 6.20 -7.02
C LEU A 61 -29.14 5.20 -7.73
N ALA A 62 -28.70 3.95 -7.88
CA ALA A 62 -29.49 2.89 -8.49
C ALA A 62 -30.73 2.52 -7.65
N ARG A 63 -30.66 2.61 -6.32
CA ARG A 63 -31.83 2.45 -5.45
C ARG A 63 -32.87 3.55 -5.65
N LYS A 64 -32.45 4.81 -5.85
CA LYS A 64 -33.37 5.93 -6.15
C LYS A 64 -34.17 5.67 -7.43
N GLU A 65 -33.54 5.01 -8.40
CA GLU A 65 -34.16 4.57 -9.66
C GLU A 65 -34.99 3.28 -9.53
N LYS A 66 -35.19 2.77 -8.30
CA LYS A 66 -35.94 1.53 -8.03
C LYS A 66 -35.39 0.30 -8.76
N ILE A 67 -34.09 0.27 -9.05
CA ILE A 67 -33.44 -0.90 -9.65
C ILE A 67 -33.38 -2.02 -8.61
N ASP A 68 -33.94 -3.19 -8.94
CA ASP A 68 -33.93 -4.33 -8.05
C ASP A 68 -32.65 -5.15 -8.20
N PHE A 69 -31.83 -5.14 -7.17
CA PHE A 69 -30.57 -5.88 -7.14
C PHE A 69 -30.74 -7.32 -6.67
N GLU A 70 -29.93 -8.21 -7.22
CA GLU A 70 -29.79 -9.59 -6.77
C GLU A 70 -29.43 -9.68 -5.28
N LYS A 71 -29.93 -10.72 -4.61
CA LYS A 71 -29.74 -10.93 -3.16
C LYS A 71 -28.25 -10.98 -2.77
N GLN A 72 -27.43 -11.61 -3.62
CA GLN A 72 -25.98 -11.72 -3.39
C GLN A 72 -25.31 -10.34 -3.40
N LEU A 73 -25.55 -9.53 -4.43
CA LEU A 73 -25.00 -8.18 -4.56
C LEU A 73 -25.47 -7.26 -3.42
N LYS A 74 -26.77 -7.30 -3.06
CA LYS A 74 -27.30 -6.58 -1.88
C LYS A 74 -26.58 -6.98 -0.59
N SER A 75 -26.29 -8.27 -0.41
CA SER A 75 -25.62 -8.77 0.80
C SER A 75 -24.17 -8.30 0.88
N ALA A 76 -23.45 -8.31 -0.25
CA ALA A 76 -22.06 -7.84 -0.32
C ALA A 76 -21.96 -6.34 -0.03
N ILE A 77 -22.85 -5.53 -0.60
CA ILE A 77 -22.89 -4.08 -0.34
C ILE A 77 -23.27 -3.79 1.12
N LYS A 78 -24.23 -4.52 1.71
CA LYS A 78 -24.55 -4.40 3.14
C LYS A 78 -23.36 -4.75 4.04
N LYS A 79 -22.56 -5.76 3.67
CA LYS A 79 -21.32 -6.09 4.40
C LYS A 79 -20.33 -4.92 4.29
N LEU A 80 -20.15 -4.37 3.10
CA LEU A 80 -19.28 -3.22 2.86
C LEU A 80 -19.70 -1.98 3.68
N GLN A 81 -21.00 -1.70 3.80
CA GLN A 81 -21.52 -0.60 4.62
C GLN A 81 -21.23 -0.77 6.12
N LYS A 82 -21.20 -2.01 6.61
CA LYS A 82 -20.97 -2.34 8.02
C LYS A 82 -19.49 -2.49 8.36
N ASP A 83 -18.62 -2.59 7.36
CA ASP A 83 -17.19 -2.72 7.58
C ASP A 83 -16.65 -1.36 8.05
N GLU A 84 -16.55 -1.19 9.37
CA GLU A 84 -15.78 -0.11 9.99
C GLU A 84 -14.30 -0.42 9.78
N GLU A 85 -13.64 0.31 8.90
CA GLU A 85 -12.23 0.12 8.60
C GLU A 85 -11.35 0.61 9.76
N ARG A 86 -11.26 -0.19 10.82
CA ARG A 86 -10.31 0.02 11.91
C ARG A 86 -9.03 -0.76 11.61
N HIS A 87 -7.91 -0.04 11.53
CA HIS A 87 -6.54 -0.55 11.44
C HIS A 87 -6.35 -1.77 10.52
N ILE A 88 -6.34 -1.51 9.21
CA ILE A 88 -6.05 -2.54 8.21
C ILE A 88 -4.52 -2.75 8.16
N HIS A 89 -4.04 -3.96 8.45
CA HIS A 89 -2.63 -4.31 8.26
C HIS A 89 -2.28 -4.35 6.76
N GLU A 90 -0.98 -4.20 6.42
CA GLU A 90 -0.48 -4.14 5.04
C GLU A 90 -1.06 -5.22 4.11
N HIS A 91 -1.19 -6.45 4.61
CA HIS A 91 -1.66 -7.58 3.84
C HIS A 91 -3.20 -7.57 3.65
N ASP A 92 -3.91 -7.01 4.63
CA ASP A 92 -5.36 -6.92 4.59
C ASP A 92 -5.84 -5.83 3.62
N ILE A 93 -5.02 -4.79 3.38
CA ILE A 93 -5.34 -3.72 2.42
C ILE A 93 -5.50 -4.30 1.02
N LEU A 94 -4.59 -5.18 0.57
CA LEU A 94 -4.68 -5.80 -0.75
C LEU A 94 -5.87 -6.74 -0.89
N LEU A 95 -6.09 -7.58 0.13
CA LEU A 95 -7.23 -8.50 0.15
C LEU A 95 -8.54 -7.71 0.08
N LYS A 96 -8.68 -6.65 0.87
CA LYS A 96 -9.85 -5.76 0.83
C LYS A 96 -9.96 -5.04 -0.52
N LEU A 97 -8.87 -4.52 -1.09
CA LEU A 97 -8.87 -3.89 -2.41
C LEU A 97 -9.42 -4.85 -3.47
N SER A 98 -8.96 -6.10 -3.50
CA SER A 98 -9.42 -7.11 -4.46
C SER A 98 -10.92 -7.44 -4.30
N GLN A 99 -11.42 -7.49 -3.07
CA GLN A 99 -12.84 -7.74 -2.78
C GLN A 99 -13.72 -6.57 -3.24
N ILE A 100 -13.29 -5.34 -2.96
CA ILE A 100 -13.97 -4.11 -3.39
C ILE A 100 -13.92 -3.98 -4.92
N GLU A 101 -12.81 -4.33 -5.55
CA GLU A 101 -12.66 -4.32 -7.01
C GLU A 101 -13.61 -5.30 -7.69
N LYS A 102 -13.67 -6.55 -7.21
CA LYS A 102 -14.65 -7.53 -7.68
C LYS A 102 -16.08 -7.01 -7.53
N LEU A 103 -16.41 -6.47 -6.35
CA LEU A 103 -17.73 -5.91 -6.09
C LEU A 103 -18.06 -4.72 -7.02
N SER A 104 -17.08 -3.87 -7.31
CA SER A 104 -17.23 -2.75 -8.24
C SER A 104 -17.54 -3.23 -9.66
N LEU A 105 -16.84 -4.26 -10.13
CA LEU A 105 -17.07 -4.87 -11.44
C LEU A 105 -18.45 -5.52 -11.52
N ASP A 106 -18.83 -6.29 -10.50
CA ASP A 106 -20.14 -6.93 -10.42
C ASP A 106 -21.26 -5.88 -10.46
N LEU A 107 -21.11 -4.78 -9.69
CA LEU A 107 -22.07 -3.68 -9.67
C LEU A 107 -22.14 -2.94 -11.02
N ILE A 108 -20.98 -2.61 -11.62
CA ILE A 108 -20.93 -1.94 -12.94
C ILE A 108 -21.58 -2.82 -14.01
N ASN A 109 -21.24 -4.10 -14.06
CA ASN A 109 -21.76 -5.04 -15.05
C ASN A 109 -23.27 -5.18 -14.91
N PHE A 110 -23.77 -5.33 -13.68
CA PHE A 110 -25.19 -5.35 -13.39
C PHE A 110 -25.89 -4.06 -13.87
N LEU A 111 -25.37 -2.89 -13.50
CA LEU A 111 -25.97 -1.61 -13.87
C LEU A 111 -25.90 -1.30 -15.37
N LYS A 112 -24.89 -1.80 -16.09
CA LYS A 112 -24.79 -1.69 -17.56
C LYS A 112 -25.91 -2.44 -18.29
N THR A 113 -26.52 -3.47 -17.68
CA THR A 113 -27.69 -4.16 -18.25
C THR A 113 -28.96 -3.30 -18.20
N GLN A 114 -29.00 -2.29 -17.32
CA GLN A 114 -30.16 -1.42 -17.14
C GLN A 114 -30.08 -0.23 -18.10
N ARG A 115 -30.88 -0.26 -19.18
CA ARG A 115 -30.84 0.75 -20.27
C ARG A 115 -30.98 2.20 -19.80
N SER A 116 -31.82 2.44 -18.79
CA SER A 116 -32.05 3.77 -18.21
C SER A 116 -30.88 4.28 -17.39
N PHE A 117 -30.14 3.38 -16.73
CA PHE A 117 -29.03 3.73 -15.85
C PHE A 117 -27.71 3.93 -16.60
N LYS A 118 -27.49 3.13 -17.66
CA LYS A 118 -26.25 3.15 -18.45
C LYS A 118 -25.89 4.51 -19.05
N LYS A 119 -26.89 5.33 -19.39
CA LYS A 119 -26.70 6.64 -20.03
C LYS A 119 -26.63 7.81 -19.04
N LYS A 120 -26.76 7.56 -17.73
CA LYS A 120 -26.71 8.63 -16.74
C LYS A 120 -25.29 9.18 -16.63
N GLU A 121 -25.17 10.50 -16.68
CA GLU A 121 -23.90 11.21 -16.52
C GLU A 121 -23.21 10.85 -15.21
N GLU A 122 -23.97 10.79 -14.11
CA GLU A 122 -23.45 10.38 -12.79
C GLU A 122 -22.86 8.95 -12.80
N PHE A 123 -23.48 8.01 -13.52
CA PHE A 123 -22.97 6.65 -13.64
C PHE A 123 -21.69 6.58 -14.48
N ILE A 124 -21.62 7.35 -15.56
CA ILE A 124 -20.43 7.47 -16.40
C ILE A 124 -19.28 8.11 -15.59
N LEU A 125 -19.59 9.14 -14.78
CA LEU A 125 -18.62 9.78 -13.90
C LEU A 125 -18.05 8.78 -12.88
N PHE A 126 -18.91 8.01 -12.19
CA PHE A 126 -18.43 7.01 -11.24
C PHE A 126 -17.55 5.93 -11.90
N GLN A 127 -17.85 5.52 -13.14
CA GLN A 127 -16.98 4.60 -13.87
C GLN A 127 -15.60 5.21 -14.14
N LYS A 128 -15.57 6.46 -14.60
CA LYS A 128 -14.32 7.19 -14.85
C LYS A 128 -13.49 7.35 -13.58
N GLU A 129 -14.13 7.72 -12.46
CA GLU A 129 -13.45 7.83 -11.16
C GLU A 129 -12.85 6.48 -10.72
N LEU A 130 -13.58 5.38 -10.91
CA LEU A 130 -13.06 4.04 -10.59
C LEU A 130 -11.86 3.65 -11.47
N GLU A 131 -11.89 3.99 -12.77
CA GLU A 131 -10.76 3.76 -13.70
C GLU A 131 -9.53 4.59 -13.30
N GLU A 132 -9.72 5.86 -12.93
CA GLU A 132 -8.65 6.74 -12.43
C GLU A 132 -8.04 6.19 -11.12
N LEU A 133 -8.88 5.71 -10.19
CA LEU A 133 -8.42 5.06 -8.96
C LEU A 133 -7.64 3.77 -9.24
N ASP A 134 -8.00 3.00 -10.28
CA ASP A 134 -7.26 1.81 -10.69
C ASP A 134 -5.89 2.12 -11.29
N GLU A 135 -5.76 3.22 -12.01
CA GLU A 135 -4.44 3.72 -12.45
C GLU A 135 -3.59 4.16 -11.27
N LEU A 136 -4.14 4.99 -10.37
CA LEU A 136 -3.45 5.44 -9.16
C LEU A 136 -3.02 4.26 -8.28
N LYS A 137 -3.89 3.26 -8.08
CA LYS A 137 -3.58 2.02 -7.36
C LYS A 137 -2.33 1.36 -7.93
N ARG A 138 -2.29 1.13 -9.25
CA ARG A 138 -1.16 0.48 -9.93
C ARG A 138 0.14 1.27 -9.78
N GLN A 139 0.08 2.60 -9.90
CA GLN A 139 1.23 3.46 -9.68
C GLN A 139 1.74 3.35 -8.23
N HIS A 140 0.84 3.40 -7.25
CA HIS A 140 1.21 3.28 -5.83
C HIS A 140 1.79 1.91 -5.46
N ILE A 141 1.25 0.82 -6.02
CA ILE A 141 1.80 -0.54 -5.85
C ILE A 141 3.20 -0.64 -6.45
N SER A 142 3.40 -0.14 -7.68
CA SER A 142 4.71 -0.16 -8.35
C SER A 142 5.78 0.58 -7.53
N ILE A 143 5.46 1.79 -7.05
CA ILE A 143 6.37 2.57 -6.21
C ILE A 143 6.63 1.87 -4.87
N TYR A 144 5.60 1.30 -4.25
CA TYR A 144 5.76 0.54 -3.01
C TYR A 144 6.72 -0.62 -3.19
N ASN A 145 6.55 -1.41 -4.26
CA ASN A 145 7.41 -2.54 -4.56
C ASN A 145 8.86 -2.13 -4.81
N HIS A 146 9.08 -1.01 -5.50
CA HIS A 146 10.40 -0.44 -5.68
C HIS A 146 11.03 0.00 -4.35
N ASP A 147 10.26 0.67 -3.48
CA ASP A 147 10.73 1.04 -2.15
C ASP A 147 11.03 -0.19 -1.26
N VAL A 148 10.25 -1.28 -1.39
CA VAL A 148 10.51 -2.56 -0.71
C VAL A 148 11.81 -3.20 -1.19
N GLU A 149 12.09 -3.19 -2.49
CA GLU A 149 13.36 -3.68 -3.04
C GLU A 149 14.54 -2.91 -2.49
N GLY A 150 14.47 -1.57 -2.51
CA GLY A 150 15.49 -0.70 -1.92
C GLY A 150 15.69 -0.98 -0.43
N TYR A 151 14.60 -1.09 0.33
CA TYR A 151 14.65 -1.43 1.76
C TYR A 151 15.31 -2.80 2.00
N ASN A 152 14.87 -3.83 1.27
CA ASN A 152 15.38 -5.19 1.41
C ASN A 152 16.84 -5.32 1.01
N TYR A 153 17.30 -4.54 0.01
CA TYR A 153 18.70 -4.46 -0.37
C TYR A 153 19.57 -4.01 0.83
N TRP A 154 19.18 -2.91 1.49
CA TRP A 154 19.93 -2.38 2.64
C TRP A 154 19.88 -3.31 3.86
N VAL A 155 18.73 -3.93 4.15
CA VAL A 155 18.59 -4.86 5.28
C VAL A 155 19.37 -6.16 5.05
N ARG A 156 19.52 -6.61 3.81
CA ARG A 156 20.29 -7.83 3.46
C ARG A 156 21.80 -7.57 3.30
N PHE A 157 22.27 -6.34 3.49
CA PHE A 157 23.68 -6.00 3.36
C PHE A 157 24.52 -6.79 4.37
N LEU A 158 25.38 -7.69 3.87
CA LEU A 158 26.09 -8.69 4.68
C LEU A 158 26.88 -8.09 5.84
N THR A 159 27.51 -6.95 5.60
CA THR A 159 28.38 -6.24 6.56
C THR A 159 27.67 -5.86 7.87
N TYR A 160 26.35 -5.66 7.83
CA TYR A 160 25.55 -5.25 9.00
C TYR A 160 24.46 -6.24 9.37
N ARG A 161 24.44 -7.43 8.75
CA ARG A 161 23.39 -8.43 8.95
C ARG A 161 23.19 -8.79 10.43
N TYR A 162 24.28 -9.02 11.17
CA TYR A 162 24.21 -9.35 12.59
C TYR A 162 23.61 -8.21 13.43
N LEU A 163 23.95 -6.96 13.11
CA LEU A 163 23.37 -5.80 13.77
C LEU A 163 21.87 -5.70 13.45
N PHE A 164 21.45 -5.92 12.21
CA PHE A 164 20.03 -5.91 11.86
C PHE A 164 19.23 -7.03 12.53
N VAL A 165 19.81 -8.21 12.70
CA VAL A 165 19.20 -9.30 13.49
C VAL A 165 19.05 -8.87 14.95
N LEU A 166 20.08 -8.26 15.55
CA LEU A 166 20.02 -7.76 16.93
C LEU A 166 18.92 -6.69 17.12
N PHE A 167 18.77 -5.79 16.15
CA PHE A 167 17.76 -4.74 16.16
C PHE A 167 16.38 -5.17 15.61
N LYS A 168 16.16 -6.47 15.33
CA LYS A 168 14.92 -7.01 14.78
C LYS A 168 14.43 -6.27 13.52
N VAL A 169 15.36 -5.88 12.66
CA VAL A 169 15.03 -5.23 11.38
C VAL A 169 14.75 -6.32 10.35
N GLU A 170 13.47 -6.54 10.07
CA GLU A 170 13.00 -7.57 9.15
C GLU A 170 12.78 -7.02 7.74
N THR A 171 12.88 -7.90 6.74
CA THR A 171 12.55 -7.61 5.34
C THR A 171 11.05 -7.39 5.15
N LYS A 172 10.69 -6.56 4.18
CA LYS A 172 9.30 -6.29 3.81
C LYS A 172 8.88 -7.13 2.60
N LYS A 173 7.60 -7.49 2.55
CA LYS A 173 7.01 -8.23 1.42
C LYS A 173 6.56 -7.25 0.34
N ARG A 174 6.71 -7.66 -0.93
CA ARG A 174 6.14 -6.96 -2.08
C ARG A 174 4.63 -7.16 -2.10
N LEU A 175 3.92 -6.24 -2.74
CA LEU A 175 2.50 -6.33 -3.07
C LEU A 175 2.39 -6.92 -4.49
N GLU A 176 1.60 -7.96 -4.65
CA GLU A 176 1.29 -8.58 -5.96
C GLU A 176 0.00 -7.99 -6.55
#